data_AF-A0A7S0TJA1-F1
#
_entry.id   AF-A0A7S0TJA1-F1
#
_cell.length_a   1.000
_cell.length_b   1.000
_cell.length_c   1.000
_cell.angle_alpha   90.00
_cell.angle_beta   90.00
_cell.angle_gamma   90.00
#
_symmetry.space_group_name_H-M   'P 1'
#
loop_
_entity.id
_entity.type
_entity.pdbx_description
1 polymer ?
#
loop_
_entity_poly.entity_id
_entity_poly.type
_entity_poly.pdbx_seq_one_letter_code
_entity_poly.pdbx_strand_id
1 'polypeptide(L)'
;GGLIIVKAIFGRIPPVSRRRAVAEAAGGDDWPTEGETTVDVATPLQYLLEDSKLQLFNSAKSGLPGFCDPAPGEEKQLYVLYRFKGRLHEVLIGDRQPLIIPLERDLLA
;
A
#
# COMPACT_ATOMS: atom_id res chain seq x y z
N GLY A 1 1.04 16.37 12.78
CA GLY A 1 1.70 15.05 12.86
C GLY A 1 1.50 14.38 11.53
N GLY A 2 2.58 14.13 10.79
CA GLY A 2 2.49 13.72 9.39
C GLY A 2 2.03 12.27 9.19
N LEU A 3 1.66 11.97 7.95
CA LEU A 3 1.50 10.61 7.42
C LEU A 3 2.74 10.25 6.61
N ILE A 4 3.30 9.07 6.87
CA ILE A 4 4.49 8.56 6.17
C ILE A 4 4.15 7.16 5.66
N ILE A 5 4.35 6.93 4.36
CA ILE A 5 4.26 5.59 3.78
C ILE A 5 5.52 4.82 4.18
N VAL A 6 5.34 3.71 4.89
CA VAL A 6 6.45 2.86 5.35
C VAL A 6 6.73 1.75 4.35
N LYS A 7 5.67 1.11 3.84
CA LYS A 7 5.73 0.07 2.81
C LYS A 7 4.45 0.08 2.00
N ALA A 8 4.52 -0.14 0.70
CA ALA A 8 3.33 -0.34 -0.10
C ALA A 8 3.59 -1.27 -1.28
N ILE A 9 2.70 -2.22 -1.48
CA ILE A 9 2.84 -3.28 -2.48
C ILE A 9 1.57 -3.32 -3.32
N PHE A 10 1.72 -3.30 -4.64
CA PHE A 10 0.62 -3.48 -5.57
C PHE A 10 0.82 -4.75 -6.40
N GLY A 11 -0.24 -5.54 -6.61
CA GLY A 11 -0.21 -6.75 -7.44
C GLY A 11 -1.07 -7.88 -6.91
N ARG A 12 -0.76 -9.13 -7.26
CA ARG A 12 -1.45 -10.30 -6.70
C ARG A 12 -0.93 -10.59 -5.29
N ILE A 13 -1.77 -10.36 -4.27
CA ILE A 13 -1.41 -10.55 -2.87
C ILE A 13 -2.19 -11.74 -2.28
N PRO A 14 -1.54 -12.91 -2.05
CA PRO A 14 -2.23 -14.04 -1.44
C PRO A 14 -2.54 -13.79 0.05
N PRO A 15 -3.59 -14.44 0.61
CA PRO A 15 -3.98 -14.26 2.02
C PRO A 15 -2.89 -14.58 3.05
N VAL A 16 -1.94 -15.47 2.71
CA VAL A 16 -0.84 -15.88 3.60
C VAL A 16 0.22 -14.77 3.70
N SER A 17 0.49 -14.07 2.60
CA SER A 17 1.46 -12.97 2.54
C SER A 17 1.05 -11.77 3.37
N ARG A 18 -0.26 -11.60 3.64
CA ARG A 18 -0.79 -10.55 4.55
C ARG A 18 -0.26 -10.66 5.98
N ARG A 19 -0.07 -11.88 6.51
CA ARG A 19 0.45 -12.11 7.87
C ARG A 19 1.97 -11.91 7.94
N ARG A 20 2.69 -12.25 6.86
CA ARG A 20 4.14 -12.06 6.75
C ARG A 20 4.52 -10.60 6.58
N ALA A 21 3.79 -9.82 5.78
CA ALA A 21 4.08 -8.40 5.57
C ALA A 21 4.11 -7.58 6.88
N VAL A 22 3.22 -7.88 7.83
CA VAL A 22 3.20 -7.25 9.17
C VAL A 22 4.37 -7.71 10.04
N ALA A 23 4.73 -8.99 9.98
CA ALA A 23 5.84 -9.56 10.73
C ALA A 23 7.22 -9.12 10.18
N GLU A 24 7.33 -8.97 8.86
CA GLU A 24 8.57 -8.62 8.14
C GLU A 24 8.79 -7.11 8.06
N ALA A 25 7.73 -6.29 8.19
CA ALA A 25 7.87 -4.85 8.43
C ALA A 25 8.60 -4.50 9.75
N ALA A 26 8.86 -5.50 10.61
CA ALA A 26 9.70 -5.39 11.79
C ALA A 26 11.19 -5.68 11.53
N GLY A 27 11.64 -5.95 10.28
CA GLY A 27 13.07 -5.98 9.95
C GLY A 27 13.57 -6.99 8.89
N GLY A 28 12.84 -7.22 7.79
CA GLY A 28 13.33 -8.10 6.71
C GLY A 28 13.30 -7.44 5.33
N ASP A 29 14.47 -7.33 4.68
CA ASP A 29 14.68 -6.93 3.27
C ASP A 29 14.23 -8.00 2.26
N ASP A 30 13.60 -9.08 2.69
CA ASP A 30 13.20 -10.23 1.86
C ASP A 30 11.74 -10.09 1.39
N TRP A 31 11.44 -9.02 0.65
CA TRP A 31 10.21 -9.01 -0.16
C TRP A 31 10.48 -9.80 -1.45
N PRO A 32 9.54 -10.65 -1.91
CA PRO A 32 9.69 -11.41 -3.14
C PRO A 32 10.08 -10.49 -4.30
N THR A 33 11.34 -10.64 -4.70
CA THR A 33 12.00 -9.87 -5.75
C THR A 33 12.01 -10.75 -6.99
N GLU A 34 11.42 -10.24 -8.07
CA GLU A 34 11.45 -10.78 -9.44
C GLU A 34 10.84 -12.19 -9.63
N GLY A 35 9.60 -12.23 -10.13
CA GLY A 35 8.88 -13.44 -10.51
C GLY A 35 7.49 -13.56 -9.88
N GLU A 36 7.26 -12.84 -8.78
CA GLU A 36 5.91 -12.63 -8.23
C GLU A 36 5.26 -11.41 -8.89
N THR A 37 3.96 -11.52 -9.22
CA THR A 37 3.18 -10.50 -9.93
C THR A 37 2.84 -9.30 -9.02
N THR A 38 3.86 -8.72 -8.39
CA THR A 38 3.79 -7.57 -7.48
C THR A 38 4.90 -6.54 -7.74
N VAL A 39 4.68 -5.30 -7.27
CA VAL A 39 5.62 -4.18 -7.39
C VAL A 39 5.57 -3.32 -6.12
N ASP A 40 6.73 -2.82 -5.68
CA ASP A 40 6.82 -1.83 -4.60
C ASP A 40 6.39 -0.46 -5.13
N VAL A 41 5.42 0.14 -4.46
CA VAL A 41 4.83 1.43 -4.78
C VAL A 41 4.88 2.41 -3.60
N ALA A 42 5.75 2.17 -2.61
CA ALA A 42 5.91 3.05 -1.46
C ALA A 42 6.32 4.47 -1.87
N THR A 43 7.35 4.60 -2.71
CA THR A 43 7.84 5.87 -3.22
C THR A 43 6.79 6.66 -4.03
N PRO A 44 6.14 6.08 -5.06
CA PRO A 44 5.10 6.81 -5.78
C PRO A 44 3.90 7.17 -4.89
N LEU A 45 3.46 6.30 -3.96
CA LEU A 45 2.41 6.67 -3.01
C LEU A 45 2.82 7.82 -2.09
N GLN A 46 4.08 7.84 -1.64
CA GLN A 46 4.61 8.91 -0.80
C GLN A 46 4.56 10.27 -1.51
N TYR A 47 4.72 10.29 -2.83
CA TYR A 47 4.61 11.49 -3.66
C TYR A 47 3.16 11.94 -3.88
N LEU A 48 2.19 11.04 -3.78
CA LEU A 48 0.75 11.36 -3.91
C LEU A 48 0.12 11.91 -2.62
N LEU A 49 0.91 12.12 -1.56
CA LEU A 49 0.39 12.70 -0.32
C LEU A 49 0.20 14.20 -0.44
N GLU A 50 -0.97 14.66 0.00
CA GLU A 50 -1.30 16.08 0.13
C GLU A 50 -1.82 16.32 1.54
N ASP A 51 -1.31 17.35 2.23
CA ASP A 51 -1.72 17.72 3.60
C ASP A 51 -1.77 16.53 4.60
N SER A 52 -0.75 15.66 4.55
CA SER A 52 -0.67 14.44 5.38
C SER A 52 -1.82 13.45 5.16
N LYS A 53 -2.40 13.43 3.97
CA LYS A 53 -3.44 12.49 3.55
C LYS A 53 -3.09 11.87 2.21
N LEU A 54 -3.47 10.62 2.02
CA LEU A 54 -3.50 9.97 0.71
C LEU A 54 -4.95 9.83 0.28
N GLN A 55 -5.28 10.25 -0.94
CA GLN A 55 -6.61 10.05 -1.53
C GLN A 55 -6.48 9.34 -2.87
N LEU A 56 -6.97 8.10 -2.92
CA LEU A 56 -7.06 7.30 -4.13
C LEU A 56 -8.52 7.15 -4.52
N PHE A 57 -8.85 7.46 -5.76
CA PHE A 57 -10.20 7.36 -6.28
C PHE A 57 -10.51 5.97 -6.84
N ASN A 58 -11.74 5.78 -7.28
CA ASN A 58 -12.20 4.58 -7.97
C ASN A 58 -11.63 4.53 -9.40
N SER A 59 -10.34 4.21 -9.49
CA SER A 59 -9.60 3.99 -10.73
C SER A 59 -8.61 2.83 -10.52
N ALA A 60 -8.20 2.20 -11.62
CA ALA A 60 -7.15 1.18 -11.58
C ALA A 60 -5.86 1.79 -11.02
N LYS A 61 -5.22 1.14 -10.06
CA LYS A 61 -3.99 1.68 -9.45
C LYS A 61 -2.83 1.70 -10.44
N SER A 62 -2.84 0.82 -11.44
CA SER A 62 -1.87 0.85 -12.56
C SER A 62 -1.92 2.15 -13.38
N GLY A 63 -3.00 2.94 -13.29
CA GLY A 63 -3.11 4.26 -13.92
C GLY A 63 -2.59 5.42 -13.06
N LEU A 64 -2.10 5.16 -11.84
CA LEU A 64 -1.52 6.19 -10.99
C LEU A 64 -0.09 6.54 -11.45
N PRO A 65 0.36 7.79 -11.25
CA PRO A 65 1.74 8.18 -11.53
C PRO A 65 2.75 7.28 -10.80
N GLY A 66 3.70 6.72 -11.54
CA GLY A 66 4.73 5.84 -11.01
C GLY A 66 4.28 4.41 -10.70
N PHE A 67 3.05 4.03 -11.06
CA PHE A 67 2.56 2.66 -11.00
C PHE A 67 2.71 1.96 -12.37
N CYS A 68 2.71 0.63 -12.34
CA CYS A 68 2.55 -0.24 -13.51
C CYS A 68 1.53 -1.34 -13.19
N ASP A 69 1.12 -2.14 -14.19
CA ASP A 69 0.34 -3.35 -13.96
C ASP A 69 1.28 -4.57 -13.87
N PRO A 70 1.55 -5.11 -12.66
CA PRO A 70 2.44 -6.27 -12.50
C PRO A 70 1.73 -7.61 -12.75
N ALA A 71 0.41 -7.61 -12.91
CA ALA A 71 -0.41 -8.83 -13.02
C ALA A 71 -1.58 -8.62 -14.01
N PRO A 72 -1.31 -8.48 -15.33
CA PRO A 72 -2.37 -8.26 -16.31
C PRO A 72 -3.36 -9.42 -16.33
N GLY A 73 -4.67 -9.11 -16.30
CA GLY A 73 -5.73 -10.12 -16.30
C GLY A 73 -5.99 -10.80 -14.95
N GLU A 74 -5.16 -10.55 -13.92
CA GLU A 74 -5.34 -11.09 -12.58
C GLU A 74 -5.96 -10.05 -11.62
N GLU A 75 -6.60 -10.55 -10.56
CA GLU A 75 -7.07 -9.72 -9.45
C GLU A 75 -5.88 -9.15 -8.67
N LYS A 76 -5.85 -7.82 -8.57
CA LYS A 76 -4.79 -7.08 -7.87
C LYS A 76 -5.32 -6.38 -6.64
N GLN A 77 -4.42 -6.21 -5.69
CA GLN A 77 -4.66 -5.51 -4.44
C GLN A 77 -3.52 -4.54 -4.18
N LEU A 78 -3.81 -3.50 -3.42
CA LEU A 78 -2.84 -2.57 -2.87
C LEU A 78 -2.79 -2.75 -1.35
N TYR A 79 -1.63 -3.15 -0.87
CA TYR A 79 -1.27 -3.12 0.55
C TYR A 79 -0.54 -1.83 0.86
N VAL A 80 -0.90 -1.16 1.97
CA VAL A 80 -0.22 0.03 2.45
C VAL A 80 -0.01 -0.08 3.96
N LEU A 81 1.25 0.01 4.37
CA LEU A 81 1.68 0.23 5.76
C LEU A 81 2.14 1.69 5.89
N TYR A 82 1.57 2.41 6.84
CA TYR A 82 1.87 3.82 7.05
C TYR A 82 2.00 4.16 8.52
N ARG A 83 2.77 5.20 8.81
CA ARG A 83 2.87 5.79 10.13
C ARG A 83 2.05 7.06 10.17
N PHE A 84 1.14 7.18 11.13
CA PHE A 84 0.37 8.39 11.39
C PHE A 84 0.45 8.72 12.87
N LYS A 85 0.79 9.97 13.21
CA LYS A 85 1.00 10.41 14.60
C LYS A 85 1.92 9.48 15.43
N GLY A 86 2.95 8.92 14.79
CA GLY A 86 3.92 8.03 15.43
C GLY A 86 3.51 6.56 15.55
N ARG A 87 2.27 6.21 15.16
CA ARG A 87 1.75 4.83 15.22
C ARG A 87 1.68 4.19 13.85
N LEU A 88 1.89 2.87 13.79
CA LEU A 88 1.79 2.10 12.56
C LEU A 88 0.35 1.66 12.31
N HIS A 89 -0.08 1.76 11.07
CA HIS A 89 -1.40 1.40 10.58
C HIS A 89 -1.25 0.70 9.24
N GLU A 90 -2.19 -0.18 8.92
CA GLU A 90 -2.22 -0.86 7.64
C GLU A 90 -3.62 -0.94 7.03
N VAL A 91 -3.63 -1.11 5.72
CA VAL A 91 -4.84 -1.33 4.93
C VAL A 91 -4.53 -2.17 3.69
N LEU A 92 -5.46 -3.03 3.32
CA LEU A 92 -5.46 -3.80 2.08
C LEU A 92 -6.75 -3.47 1.33
N ILE A 93 -6.62 -3.00 0.09
CA ILE A 93 -7.75 -2.64 -0.77
C ILE A 93 -7.62 -3.30 -2.15
N GLY A 94 -8.73 -3.46 -2.86
CA GLY A 94 -8.72 -3.93 -4.25
C GLY A 94 -8.20 -2.86 -5.24
N ASP A 95 -7.83 -3.28 -6.45
CA ASP A 95 -7.31 -2.41 -7.52
C ASP A 95 -8.14 -1.15 -7.76
N ARG A 96 -9.47 -1.24 -7.79
CA ARG A 96 -10.34 -0.08 -8.04
C ARG A 96 -10.99 0.48 -6.78
N GLN A 97 -10.72 -0.08 -5.62
CA GLN A 97 -11.34 0.40 -4.39
C GLN A 97 -10.73 1.78 -4.01
N PRO A 98 -11.57 2.76 -3.63
CA PRO A 98 -11.07 4.05 -3.16
C PRO A 98 -10.40 3.90 -1.79
N LEU A 99 -9.44 4.77 -1.49
CA LEU A 99 -8.75 4.81 -0.22
C LEU A 99 -8.52 6.25 0.22
N ILE A 100 -8.88 6.55 1.47
CA ILE A 100 -8.49 7.78 2.14
C ILE A 100 -7.77 7.37 3.42
N ILE A 101 -6.47 7.64 3.53
CA ILE A 101 -5.72 7.45 4.77
C ILE A 101 -5.18 8.80 5.27
N PRO A 102 -5.15 9.05 6.59
CA PRO A 102 -5.49 8.14 7.69
C PRO A 102 -6.98 7.77 7.72
N LEU A 103 -7.30 6.54 8.13
CA LEU A 103 -8.68 6.08 8.27
C LEU A 103 -9.27 6.67 9.55
N GLU A 104 -10.60 6.71 9.65
CA GLU A 104 -11.27 7.23 10.86
C GLU A 104 -10.80 6.53 12.13
N ARG A 105 -10.59 5.21 12.07
CA ARG A 105 -10.04 4.41 13.18
C ARG A 105 -8.63 4.82 13.61
N ASP A 106 -7.86 5.47 12.74
CA ASP A 106 -6.48 5.89 13.03
C ASP A 106 -6.42 7.30 13.63
N LEU A 107 -7.49 8.09 13.49
CA LEU A 107 -7.57 9.43 14.06
C LEU A 107 -7.72 9.40 15.59
N LEU A 108 -8.36 8.33 16.08
CA LEU A 108 -8.66 8.06 17.49
C LEU A 108 -7.56 7.26 18.21
N ALA A 109 -6.56 6.77 17.47
CA ALA A 109 -5.48 5.98 18.03
C ALA A 109 -4.56 6.86 18.89
#